data_AF-A0A817CJI2-F1
#
_entry.id   AF-A0A817CJI2-F1
#
_cell.length_a   1.000
_cell.length_b   1.000
_cell.length_c   1.000
_cell.angle_alpha   90.00
_cell.angle_beta   90.00
_cell.angle_gamma   90.00
#
_symmetry.space_group_name_H-M   'P 1'
#
loop_
_entity.id
_entity.type
_entity.pdbx_description
1 polymer ?
#
loop_
_entity_poly.entity_id
_entity_poly.type
_entity_poly.pdbx_seq_one_letter_code
_entity_poly.pdbx_strand_id
1 'polypeptide(L)'
;MDEYFHFHQAANYCSGNYKHWDPSITTPPGLYLMTHLFETVLNSLQILDKTFGQCSLGLARFTNVIFMLTLPFIFMKYLKKVKKEDEQTSMFSAICISCHPLIYFFTFLYYTDVGSLFFAMVSLTTHVYHYHLCSAMFSIIALTFRQTNIIIVAYEIGLTIIEEFRLKIKQSHILHVYTSRSSDTIETKEYLTVLWKYGRLEIKFILNLIQSIIWKCRYNLCLFLVRTT
;
A
#
# COMPACT_ATOMS: atom_id res chain seq x y z
N MET A 1 24.84 -11.22 1.96
CA MET A 1 23.49 -10.82 1.57
C MET A 1 22.54 -11.93 1.98
N ASP A 2 21.39 -11.55 2.50
CA ASP A 2 20.38 -12.39 3.15
C ASP A 2 19.56 -13.22 2.15
N GLU A 3 19.83 -13.08 0.84
CA GLU A 3 19.19 -13.86 -0.23
C GLU A 3 19.29 -15.37 0.03
N TYR A 4 20.44 -15.81 0.56
CA TYR A 4 20.63 -17.19 0.97
C TYR A 4 19.55 -17.63 1.96
N PHE A 5 19.33 -16.89 3.06
CA PHE A 5 18.31 -17.20 4.06
C PHE A 5 16.90 -17.11 3.47
N HIS A 6 16.60 -16.06 2.69
CA HIS A 6 15.30 -15.91 2.06
C HIS A 6 14.96 -17.09 1.13
N PHE A 7 15.91 -17.54 0.31
CA PHE A 7 15.69 -18.66 -0.61
C PHE A 7 15.46 -19.98 0.14
N HIS A 8 16.24 -20.28 1.17
CA HIS A 8 16.05 -21.51 1.97
C HIS A 8 14.71 -21.50 2.71
N GLN A 9 14.28 -20.34 3.22
CA GLN A 9 12.96 -20.20 3.82
C GLN A 9 11.83 -20.40 2.79
N ALA A 10 11.96 -19.85 1.59
CA ALA A 10 11.00 -20.08 0.51
C ALA A 10 10.90 -21.56 0.12
N ALA A 11 12.04 -22.27 0.04
CA ALA A 11 12.08 -23.71 -0.26
C ALA A 11 11.32 -24.56 0.78
N ASN A 12 11.34 -24.16 2.06
CA ASN A 12 10.52 -24.80 3.09
C ASN A 12 9.01 -24.58 2.86
N TYR A 13 8.58 -23.38 2.48
CA TYR A 13 7.17 -23.10 2.21
C TYR A 13 6.67 -23.83 0.97
N CYS A 14 7.54 -23.89 -0.05
CA CYS A 14 7.40 -24.70 -1.25
C CYS A 14 7.06 -26.17 -0.97
N SER A 15 7.72 -26.78 0.02
CA SER A 15 7.48 -28.16 0.45
C SER A 15 6.29 -28.32 1.41
N GLY A 16 5.50 -27.26 1.62
CA GLY A 16 4.37 -27.23 2.54
C GLY A 16 4.74 -27.06 4.02
N ASN A 17 6.02 -26.84 4.33
CA ASN A 17 6.50 -26.66 5.70
C ASN A 17 6.40 -25.19 6.15
N TYR A 18 5.17 -24.70 6.31
CA TYR A 18 4.91 -23.32 6.75
C TYR A 18 5.22 -23.06 8.24
N LYS A 19 5.42 -24.12 9.03
CA LYS A 19 5.73 -24.02 10.46
C LYS A 19 7.21 -23.73 10.73
N HIS A 20 8.08 -24.05 9.79
CA HIS A 20 9.50 -23.76 9.91
C HIS A 20 9.78 -22.27 9.70
N TRP A 21 10.62 -21.71 10.55
CA TRP A 21 11.08 -20.33 10.46
C TRP A 21 12.56 -20.24 10.79
N ASP A 22 13.35 -19.70 9.87
CA ASP A 22 14.76 -19.44 10.05
C ASP A 22 14.97 -18.27 11.04
N PRO A 23 15.67 -18.48 12.17
CA PRO A 23 15.88 -17.43 13.18
C PRO A 23 16.76 -16.27 12.68
N SER A 24 17.49 -16.42 11.58
CA SER A 24 18.25 -15.33 10.95
C SER A 24 17.36 -14.34 10.17
N ILE A 25 16.07 -14.65 9.98
CA ILE A 25 15.14 -13.81 9.23
C ILE A 25 14.27 -13.00 10.20
N THR A 26 14.37 -11.67 10.08
CA THR A 26 13.59 -10.71 10.91
C THR A 26 12.39 -10.11 10.18
N THR A 27 12.29 -10.31 8.87
CA THR A 27 11.15 -9.84 8.05
C THR A 27 9.99 -10.83 8.08
N PRO A 28 8.72 -10.40 8.03
CA PRO A 28 7.58 -11.34 8.06
C PRO A 28 7.46 -12.17 6.75
N PRO A 29 6.54 -13.15 6.66
CA PRO A 29 6.56 -14.21 5.65
C PRO A 29 6.06 -13.81 4.25
N GLY A 30 5.70 -12.55 4.02
CA GLY A 30 4.95 -12.11 2.84
C GLY A 30 5.62 -12.45 1.50
N LEU A 31 6.94 -12.32 1.43
CA LEU A 31 7.72 -12.67 0.23
C LEU A 31 7.57 -14.15 -0.13
N TYR A 32 7.67 -15.04 0.85
CA TYR A 32 7.62 -16.49 0.64
C TYR A 32 6.22 -16.96 0.27
N LEU A 33 5.20 -16.40 0.92
CA LEU A 33 3.80 -16.66 0.60
C LEU A 33 3.48 -16.21 -0.83
N MET A 34 3.97 -15.03 -1.24
CA MET A 34 3.75 -14.53 -2.60
C MET A 34 4.49 -15.34 -3.65
N THR A 35 5.72 -15.77 -3.40
CA THR A 35 6.45 -16.64 -4.33
C THR A 35 5.74 -17.99 -4.50
N HIS A 36 5.27 -18.59 -3.41
CA HIS A 36 4.53 -19.84 -3.49
C HIS A 36 3.17 -19.69 -4.20
N LEU A 37 2.49 -18.54 -4.00
CA LEU A 37 1.29 -18.20 -4.75
C LEU A 37 1.58 -18.10 -6.26
N PHE A 38 2.64 -17.40 -6.66
CA PHE A 38 3.04 -17.29 -8.06
C PHE A 38 3.43 -18.64 -8.66
N GLU A 39 4.14 -19.47 -7.90
CA GLU A 39 4.44 -20.84 -8.30
C GLU A 39 3.16 -21.64 -8.57
N THR A 40 2.19 -21.60 -7.65
CA THR A 40 0.91 -22.31 -7.80
C THR A 40 0.16 -21.85 -9.04
N VAL A 41 0.12 -20.54 -9.29
CA VAL A 41 -0.50 -19.96 -10.49
C VAL A 41 0.23 -20.40 -11.76
N LEU A 42 1.56 -20.30 -11.81
CA LEU A 42 2.35 -20.70 -12.99
C LEU A 42 2.29 -22.20 -13.27
N ASN A 43 2.19 -23.02 -12.22
CA ASN A 43 1.98 -24.46 -12.34
C ASN A 43 0.60 -24.76 -12.93
N SER A 44 -0.44 -24.07 -12.45
CA SER A 44 -1.81 -24.22 -13.00
C SER A 44 -1.90 -23.83 -14.49
N LEU A 45 -1.02 -22.93 -14.94
CA LEU A 45 -0.90 -22.52 -16.33
C LEU A 45 0.05 -23.41 -17.16
N GLN A 46 0.66 -24.44 -16.56
CA GLN A 46 1.64 -25.34 -17.19
C GLN A 46 2.89 -24.62 -17.76
N ILE A 47 3.27 -23.48 -17.16
CA ILE A 47 4.44 -22.67 -17.55
C ILE A 47 5.66 -22.98 -16.68
N LEU A 48 5.43 -23.41 -15.42
CA LEU A 48 6.46 -23.53 -14.39
C LEU A 48 7.63 -24.44 -14.78
N ASP A 49 7.34 -25.69 -15.14
CA ASP A 49 8.37 -26.70 -15.47
C ASP A 49 9.12 -26.36 -16.77
N LYS A 50 8.49 -25.61 -17.68
CA LYS A 50 9.10 -25.24 -18.97
C LYS A 50 10.16 -24.14 -18.83
N THR A 51 10.08 -23.30 -17.78
CA THR A 51 10.85 -22.06 -17.72
C THR A 51 11.79 -21.99 -16.51
N PHE A 52 11.35 -22.42 -15.33
CA PHE A 52 12.08 -22.15 -14.07
C PHE A 52 12.42 -23.40 -13.26
N GLY A 53 11.65 -24.50 -13.41
CA GLY A 53 11.68 -25.63 -12.48
C GLY A 53 11.01 -25.29 -11.14
N GLN A 54 10.49 -26.32 -10.45
CA GLN A 54 9.81 -26.15 -9.16
C GLN A 54 10.77 -25.61 -8.10
N CYS A 55 10.31 -24.63 -7.30
CA CYS A 55 11.07 -24.05 -6.19
C CYS A 55 12.50 -23.57 -6.51
N SER A 56 12.72 -23.06 -7.72
CA SER A 56 14.04 -22.60 -8.14
C SER A 56 14.34 -21.17 -7.70
N LEU A 57 15.63 -20.85 -7.56
CA LEU A 57 16.07 -19.48 -7.28
C LEU A 57 15.67 -18.52 -8.42
N GLY A 58 15.58 -19.02 -9.65
CA GLY A 58 15.11 -18.25 -10.81
C GLY A 58 13.67 -17.79 -10.64
N LEU A 59 12.77 -18.69 -10.22
CA LEU A 59 11.37 -18.35 -9.90
C LEU A 59 11.27 -17.37 -8.73
N ALA A 60 12.07 -17.59 -7.69
CA ALA A 60 12.13 -16.71 -6.53
C ALA A 60 12.49 -15.27 -6.95
N ARG A 61 13.58 -15.09 -7.71
CA ARG A 61 13.97 -13.78 -8.26
C ARG A 61 12.93 -13.22 -9.23
N PHE A 62 12.30 -14.06 -10.04
CA PHE A 62 11.24 -13.64 -10.97
C PHE A 62 10.03 -13.01 -10.27
N THR A 63 9.75 -13.40 -9.02
CA THR A 63 8.73 -12.75 -8.16
C THR A 63 8.96 -11.23 -8.08
N ASN A 64 10.21 -10.81 -7.86
CA ASN A 64 10.55 -9.38 -7.77
C ASN A 64 10.50 -8.69 -9.13
N VAL A 65 10.85 -9.39 -10.21
CA VAL A 65 10.72 -8.88 -11.58
C VAL A 65 9.26 -8.55 -11.92
N ILE A 66 8.30 -9.39 -11.53
CA ILE A 66 6.87 -9.11 -11.73
C ILE A 66 6.46 -7.82 -11.03
N PHE A 67 6.86 -7.63 -9.77
CA PHE A 67 6.58 -6.39 -9.04
C PHE A 67 7.22 -5.19 -9.71
N MET A 68 8.48 -5.28 -10.14
CA MET A 68 9.17 -4.18 -10.80
C MET A 68 8.52 -3.80 -12.14
N LEU A 69 8.13 -4.77 -12.97
CA LEU A 69 7.48 -4.52 -14.26
C LEU A 69 6.12 -3.83 -14.11
N THR A 70 5.42 -4.11 -13.01
CA THR A 70 4.08 -3.54 -12.74
C THR A 70 4.12 -2.22 -11.97
N LEU A 71 5.21 -1.94 -11.26
CA LEU A 71 5.38 -0.77 -10.40
C LEU A 71 5.24 0.59 -11.13
N PRO A 72 5.77 0.82 -12.35
CA PRO A 72 5.58 2.08 -13.07
C PRO A 72 4.11 2.42 -13.30
N PHE A 73 3.25 1.44 -13.57
CA PHE A 73 1.82 1.69 -13.77
C PHE A 73 1.13 2.15 -12.49
N ILE A 74 1.57 1.66 -11.33
CA ILE A 74 1.08 2.09 -10.02
C ILE A 74 1.53 3.52 -9.73
N PHE A 75 2.81 3.83 -9.91
CA PHE A 75 3.33 5.19 -9.75
C PHE A 75 2.64 6.18 -10.70
N MET A 76 2.43 5.82 -11.96
CA MET A 76 1.74 6.69 -12.92
C MET A 76 0.33 7.02 -12.42
N LYS A 77 -0.45 6.03 -11.95
CA LYS A 77 -1.79 6.26 -11.40
C LYS A 77 -1.75 7.21 -10.18
N TYR A 78 -0.79 7.00 -9.28
CA TYR A 78 -0.60 7.87 -8.12
C TYR A 78 -0.26 9.31 -8.55
N LEU A 79 0.72 9.50 -9.43
CA LEU A 79 1.16 10.82 -9.91
C LEU A 79 0.04 11.56 -10.64
N LYS A 80 -0.66 10.90 -11.55
CA LYS A 80 -1.81 11.47 -12.27
C LYS A 80 -2.90 11.96 -11.32
N LYS A 81 -3.13 11.25 -10.21
CA LYS A 81 -4.14 11.63 -9.22
C LYS A 81 -3.68 12.74 -8.28
N VAL A 82 -2.46 12.67 -7.75
CA VAL A 82 -1.95 13.60 -6.73
C VAL A 82 -1.41 14.88 -7.34
N LYS A 83 -0.58 14.77 -8.37
CA LYS A 83 0.04 15.92 -9.03
C LYS A 83 -0.80 16.50 -10.17
N LYS A 84 -1.84 15.77 -10.62
CA LYS A 84 -2.68 16.15 -11.78
C LYS A 84 -1.85 16.34 -13.06
N GLU A 85 -0.75 15.61 -13.17
CA GLU A 85 0.08 15.56 -14.37
C GLU A 85 -0.68 14.87 -15.51
N ASP A 86 -0.32 15.21 -16.76
CA ASP A 86 -0.79 14.46 -17.92
C ASP A 86 -0.22 13.02 -17.92
N GLU A 87 -0.80 12.16 -18.76
CA GLU A 87 -0.47 10.74 -18.76
C GLU A 87 0.97 10.45 -19.19
N GLN A 88 1.50 11.20 -20.16
CA GLN A 88 2.85 10.98 -20.68
C GLN A 88 3.89 11.41 -19.65
N THR A 89 3.72 12.59 -19.05
CA THR A 89 4.60 13.08 -17.98
C THR A 89 4.56 12.17 -16.75
N SER A 90 3.36 11.70 -16.38
CA SER A 90 3.18 10.77 -15.26
C SER A 90 3.88 9.44 -15.52
N MET A 91 3.76 8.88 -16.73
CA MET A 91 4.39 7.61 -17.10
C MET A 91 5.92 7.75 -17.14
N PHE A 92 6.44 8.82 -17.76
CA PHE A 92 7.88 9.07 -17.82
C PHE A 92 8.48 9.18 -16.41
N SER A 93 7.85 9.99 -15.55
CA SER A 93 8.26 10.13 -14.15
C SER A 93 8.19 8.80 -13.40
N ALA A 94 7.13 8.02 -13.60
CA ALA A 94 6.97 6.71 -12.97
C ALA A 94 8.05 5.70 -13.40
N ILE A 95 8.43 5.69 -14.68
CA ILE A 95 9.55 4.87 -15.17
C ILE A 95 10.86 5.35 -14.55
N CYS A 96 11.13 6.65 -14.52
CA CYS A 96 12.34 7.19 -13.89
C CYS A 96 12.45 6.80 -12.40
N ILE A 97 11.34 6.87 -11.66
CA ILE A 97 11.28 6.47 -10.25
C ILE A 97 11.50 4.95 -10.12
N SER A 98 10.85 4.13 -10.95
CA SER A 98 10.96 2.66 -10.87
C SER A 98 12.34 2.15 -11.27
N CYS A 99 13.00 2.83 -12.22
CA CYS A 99 14.38 2.57 -12.64
C CYS A 99 15.42 3.15 -11.69
N HIS A 100 15.02 3.65 -10.52
CA HIS A 100 15.97 4.13 -9.53
C HIS A 100 16.99 3.03 -9.17
N PRO A 101 18.30 3.33 -9.12
CA PRO A 101 19.34 2.29 -9.01
C PRO A 101 19.16 1.34 -7.82
N LEU A 102 18.63 1.82 -6.70
CA LEU A 102 18.36 0.97 -5.53
C LEU A 102 17.28 -0.06 -5.83
N ILE A 103 16.16 0.34 -6.44
CA ILE A 103 15.06 -0.58 -6.79
C ILE A 103 15.55 -1.59 -7.82
N TYR A 104 16.26 -1.11 -8.85
CA TYR A 104 16.83 -1.95 -9.89
C TYR A 104 17.77 -3.02 -9.31
N PHE A 105 18.67 -2.63 -8.41
CA PHE A 105 19.58 -3.56 -7.75
C PHE A 105 18.85 -4.68 -6.98
N PHE A 106 17.86 -4.32 -6.16
CA PHE A 106 17.09 -5.31 -5.39
C PHE A 106 16.08 -6.11 -6.23
N THR A 107 15.80 -5.71 -7.47
CA THR A 107 14.90 -6.45 -8.38
C THR A 107 15.46 -7.81 -8.76
N PHE A 108 16.77 -7.94 -8.92
CA PHE A 108 17.41 -9.20 -9.35
C PHE A 108 17.81 -10.10 -8.17
N LEU A 109 17.54 -9.67 -6.95
CA LEU A 109 17.82 -10.41 -5.73
C LEU A 109 16.50 -10.85 -5.11
N TYR A 110 16.47 -12.03 -4.51
CA TYR A 110 15.29 -12.49 -3.79
C TYR A 110 15.21 -11.84 -2.41
N TYR A 111 14.74 -10.60 -2.41
CA TYR A 111 14.65 -9.70 -1.25
C TYR A 111 13.24 -9.12 -1.08
N THR A 112 12.92 -8.65 0.12
CA THR A 112 11.57 -8.16 0.47
C THR A 112 11.28 -6.73 -0.02
N ASP A 113 12.31 -5.95 -0.37
CA ASP A 113 12.22 -4.52 -0.63
C ASP A 113 11.31 -4.15 -1.82
N VAL A 114 11.40 -4.88 -2.93
CA VAL A 114 10.61 -4.58 -4.15
C VAL A 114 9.12 -4.86 -3.94
N GLY A 115 8.79 -6.03 -3.38
CA GLY A 115 7.39 -6.36 -3.02
C GLY A 115 6.83 -5.44 -1.93
N SER A 116 7.66 -5.07 -0.95
CA SER A 116 7.32 -4.08 0.08
C SER A 116 6.91 -2.74 -0.53
N LEU A 117 7.75 -2.19 -1.42
CA LEU A 117 7.47 -0.94 -2.12
C LEU A 117 6.22 -1.05 -3.00
N PHE A 118 6.07 -2.16 -3.73
CA PHE A 118 4.93 -2.40 -4.59
C PHE A 118 3.61 -2.35 -3.82
N PHE A 119 3.46 -3.16 -2.77
CA PHE A 119 2.20 -3.21 -2.01
C PHE A 119 1.94 -1.92 -1.22
N ALA A 120 2.98 -1.27 -0.69
CA ALA A 120 2.84 0.04 -0.06
C ALA A 120 2.33 1.09 -1.07
N MET A 121 2.84 1.08 -2.31
CA MET A 121 2.38 2.01 -3.35
C MET A 121 0.98 1.67 -3.88
N VAL A 122 0.61 0.40 -3.97
CA VAL A 122 -0.77 0.00 -4.31
C VAL A 122 -1.73 0.46 -3.22
N SER A 123 -1.37 0.26 -1.95
CA SER A 123 -2.13 0.78 -0.81
C SER A 123 -2.32 2.29 -0.92
N LEU A 124 -1.23 3.04 -1.07
CA LEU A 124 -1.29 4.49 -1.13
C LEU A 124 -2.08 5.00 -2.34
N THR A 125 -1.92 4.34 -3.49
CA THR A 125 -2.69 4.69 -4.69
C THR A 125 -4.18 4.46 -4.44
N THR A 126 -4.57 3.29 -3.94
CA THR A 126 -5.99 3.01 -3.66
C THR A 126 -6.58 3.95 -2.62
N HIS A 127 -5.79 4.37 -1.62
CA HIS A 127 -6.17 5.39 -0.62
C HIS A 127 -6.52 6.72 -1.28
N VAL A 128 -5.66 7.26 -2.15
CA VAL A 128 -5.88 8.56 -2.83
C VAL A 128 -7.07 8.51 -3.79
N TYR A 129 -7.44 7.34 -4.29
CA TYR A 129 -8.68 7.13 -5.04
C TYR A 129 -9.92 6.88 -4.16
N HIS A 130 -9.80 7.02 -2.84
CA HIS A 130 -10.84 6.80 -1.82
C HIS A 130 -11.35 5.35 -1.72
N TYR A 131 -10.58 4.37 -2.22
CA TYR A 131 -10.85 2.94 -2.03
C TYR A 131 -10.25 2.44 -0.71
N HIS A 132 -10.76 2.96 0.41
CA HIS A 132 -10.19 2.74 1.75
C HIS A 132 -10.10 1.26 2.17
N LEU A 133 -11.04 0.41 1.76
CA LEU A 133 -10.95 -1.02 2.07
C LEU A 133 -9.80 -1.69 1.32
N CYS A 134 -9.66 -1.40 0.03
CA CYS A 134 -8.55 -1.93 -0.77
C CYS A 134 -7.21 -1.42 -0.22
N SER A 135 -7.12 -0.15 0.16
CA SER A 135 -5.93 0.42 0.81
C SER A 135 -5.62 -0.32 2.10
N ALA A 136 -6.59 -0.54 2.98
CA ALA A 136 -6.39 -1.31 4.21
C ALA A 136 -5.91 -2.75 3.94
N MET A 137 -6.49 -3.44 2.95
CA MET A 137 -6.08 -4.80 2.57
C MET A 137 -4.64 -4.83 2.06
N PHE A 138 -4.27 -3.92 1.14
CA PHE A 138 -2.92 -3.86 0.59
C PHE A 138 -1.89 -3.36 1.61
N SER A 139 -2.28 -2.49 2.54
CA SER A 139 -1.49 -2.11 3.71
C SER A 139 -1.15 -3.32 4.59
N ILE A 140 -2.13 -4.19 4.86
CA ILE A 140 -1.89 -5.43 5.62
C ILE A 140 -0.93 -6.35 4.85
N ILE A 141 -1.12 -6.51 3.54
CA ILE A 141 -0.20 -7.29 2.71
C ILE A 141 1.21 -6.67 2.75
N ALA A 142 1.35 -5.35 2.64
CA ALA A 142 2.63 -4.67 2.74
C ALA A 142 3.32 -4.94 4.09
N LEU A 143 2.58 -4.94 5.21
CA LEU A 143 3.12 -5.28 6.52
C LEU A 143 3.70 -6.70 6.58
N THR A 144 3.15 -7.66 5.81
CA THR A 144 3.71 -9.02 5.74
C THR A 144 5.05 -9.08 5.02
N PHE A 145 5.40 -8.08 4.19
CA PHE A 145 6.73 -8.00 3.59
C PHE A 145 7.75 -7.41 4.56
N ARG A 146 7.39 -6.31 5.23
CA ARG A 146 8.28 -5.60 6.16
C ARG A 146 7.49 -4.92 7.27
N GLN A 147 7.99 -5.03 8.49
CA GLN A 147 7.44 -4.34 9.67
C GLN A 147 7.48 -2.82 9.51
N THR A 148 8.50 -2.29 8.83
CA THR A 148 8.69 -0.84 8.57
C THR A 148 7.55 -0.21 7.77
N ASN A 149 6.74 -1.00 7.06
CA ASN A 149 5.58 -0.49 6.31
C ASN A 149 4.48 0.06 7.23
N ILE A 150 4.56 -0.16 8.54
CA ILE A 150 3.66 0.46 9.52
C ILE A 150 3.66 1.99 9.42
N ILE A 151 4.76 2.60 8.95
CA ILE A 151 4.86 4.04 8.72
C ILE A 151 3.89 4.50 7.63
N ILE A 152 3.77 3.76 6.53
CA ILE A 152 2.84 4.07 5.44
C ILE A 152 1.40 3.89 5.91
N VAL A 153 1.11 2.83 6.67
CA VAL A 153 -0.22 2.60 7.26
C VAL A 153 -0.61 3.76 8.18
N ALA A 154 0.29 4.19 9.06
CA ALA A 154 0.06 5.32 9.95
C ALA A 154 -0.17 6.63 9.18
N TYR A 155 0.58 6.84 8.09
CA TYR A 155 0.41 7.98 7.20
C TYR A 155 -0.99 7.99 6.55
N GLU A 156 -1.46 6.88 5.98
CA GLU A 156 -2.79 6.75 5.39
C GLU A 156 -3.93 6.97 6.40
N ILE A 157 -3.78 6.43 7.61
CA ILE A 157 -4.72 6.67 8.72
C ILE A 157 -4.77 8.17 9.06
N GLY A 158 -3.60 8.80 9.20
CA GLY A 158 -3.49 10.23 9.46
C GLY A 158 -4.18 11.08 8.39
N LEU A 159 -3.96 10.77 7.11
CA LEU A 159 -4.64 11.43 6.00
C LEU A 159 -6.16 11.28 6.09
N THR A 160 -6.65 10.07 6.37
CA THR A 160 -8.09 9.79 6.49
C THR A 160 -8.73 10.59 7.64
N ILE A 161 -8.04 10.68 8.79
CA ILE A 161 -8.51 11.47 9.94
C ILE A 161 -8.61 12.96 9.56
N ILE A 162 -7.59 13.50 8.88
CA ILE A 162 -7.58 14.90 8.44
C ILE A 162 -8.72 15.17 7.45
N GLU A 163 -8.96 14.26 6.50
CA GLU A 163 -10.05 14.39 5.52
C GLU A 163 -11.42 14.40 6.20
N GLU A 164 -11.68 13.45 7.09
CA GLU A 164 -12.95 13.39 7.83
C GLU A 164 -13.16 14.61 8.73
N PHE A 165 -12.09 15.09 9.37
CA PHE A 165 -12.14 16.30 10.18
C PHE A 165 -12.48 17.53 9.33
N ARG A 166 -11.85 17.68 8.16
CA ARG A 166 -12.18 18.75 7.20
C ARG A 166 -13.63 18.67 6.72
N LEU A 167 -14.17 17.47 6.47
CA LEU A 167 -15.56 17.28 6.05
C LEU A 167 -16.55 17.68 7.15
N LYS A 168 -16.32 17.25 8.40
CA LYS A 168 -17.18 17.64 9.54
C LYS A 168 -17.15 19.13 9.81
N ILE A 169 -15.97 19.76 9.70
CA ILE A 169 -15.85 21.22 9.79
C ILE A 169 -16.68 21.92 8.70
N LYS A 170 -16.59 21.46 7.45
CA LYS A 170 -17.34 22.04 6.33
C LYS A 170 -18.86 21.89 6.50
N GLN A 171 -19.31 20.80 7.12
CA GLN A 171 -20.73 20.54 7.41
C GLN A 171 -21.25 21.33 8.61
N SER A 172 -20.41 21.62 9.61
CA SER A 172 -20.77 22.58 10.66
C SER A 172 -20.83 23.97 10.04
N HIS A 173 -22.02 24.59 10.02
CA HIS A 173 -22.28 25.94 9.45
C HIS A 173 -21.35 27.06 9.96
N ILE A 174 -20.49 26.79 10.95
CA ILE A 174 -19.56 27.72 11.58
C ILE A 174 -18.46 28.19 10.63
N LEU A 175 -18.00 27.36 9.67
CA LEU A 175 -16.94 27.80 8.74
C LEU A 175 -17.44 28.52 7.49
N HIS A 176 -18.72 28.47 7.12
CA HIS A 176 -19.19 29.17 5.91
C HIS A 176 -19.10 30.71 6.05
N VAL A 177 -19.09 31.21 7.29
CA VAL A 177 -18.84 32.62 7.65
C VAL A 177 -17.34 32.96 7.63
N TYR A 178 -16.45 31.97 7.81
CA TYR A 178 -14.99 32.16 7.81
C TYR A 178 -14.36 31.89 6.43
N THR A 179 -14.88 30.94 5.64
CA THR A 179 -14.33 30.57 4.32
C THR A 179 -14.70 31.56 3.21
N SER A 180 -15.68 32.45 3.39
CA SER A 180 -15.93 33.54 2.45
C SER A 180 -14.87 34.65 2.54
N ARG A 181 -13.97 34.57 3.54
CA ARG A 181 -12.85 35.50 3.74
C ARG A 181 -11.56 34.80 3.31
N SER A 182 -11.31 34.87 2.00
CA SER A 182 -10.00 34.81 1.32
C SER A 182 -8.93 33.84 1.85
N SER A 183 -8.63 32.82 1.02
CA SER A 183 -7.29 32.53 0.43
C SER A 183 -5.97 32.74 1.18
N ASP A 184 -5.95 32.97 2.49
CA ASP A 184 -4.71 33.15 3.25
C ASP A 184 -4.58 32.08 4.33
N THR A 185 -3.35 31.61 4.48
CA THR A 185 -2.88 30.56 5.38
C THR A 185 -3.54 30.65 6.76
N ILE A 186 -4.37 29.65 7.09
CA ILE A 186 -4.85 29.44 8.46
C ILE A 186 -3.63 29.32 9.38
N GLU A 187 -3.48 30.24 10.33
CA GLU A 187 -2.40 30.18 11.31
C GLU A 187 -2.52 28.87 12.12
N THR A 188 -1.39 28.20 12.29
CA THR A 188 -1.29 26.90 12.97
C THR A 188 -1.93 26.93 14.37
N LYS A 189 -1.92 28.10 15.03
CA LYS A 189 -2.55 28.30 16.34
C LYS A 189 -4.07 28.21 16.31
N GLU A 190 -4.74 28.80 15.32
CA GLU A 190 -6.22 28.70 15.20
C GLU A 190 -6.66 27.28 14.86
N TYR A 191 -5.90 26.59 14.01
CA TYR A 191 -6.13 25.18 13.72
C TYR A 191 -5.97 24.31 14.98
N LEU A 192 -4.96 24.59 15.81
CA LEU A 192 -4.70 23.89 17.06
C LEU A 192 -5.77 24.17 18.13
N THR A 193 -6.32 25.38 18.25
CA THR A 193 -7.41 25.66 19.18
C THR A 193 -8.72 25.01 18.76
N VAL A 194 -9.02 24.94 17.45
CA VAL A 194 -10.17 24.17 16.94
C VAL A 194 -9.96 22.68 17.23
N LEU A 195 -8.76 22.14 16.93
CA LEU A 195 -8.39 20.78 17.27
C LEU A 195 -8.51 20.50 18.77
N TRP A 196 -8.12 21.42 19.65
CA TRP A 196 -8.17 21.21 21.10
C TRP A 196 -9.60 21.33 21.66
N LYS A 197 -10.42 22.23 21.09
CA LYS A 197 -11.82 22.44 21.48
C LYS A 197 -12.72 21.27 21.06
N TYR A 198 -12.50 20.71 19.87
CA TYR A 198 -13.21 19.53 19.38
C TYR A 198 -12.53 18.21 19.79
N GLY A 199 -11.22 18.26 20.05
CA GLY A 199 -10.41 17.16 20.56
C GLY A 199 -10.92 16.64 21.88
N ARG A 200 -11.27 17.48 22.87
CA ARG A 200 -11.76 17.00 24.19
C ARG A 200 -12.98 16.04 24.19
N LEU A 201 -13.65 15.80 23.06
CA LEU A 201 -14.64 14.74 22.84
C LEU A 201 -14.04 13.39 22.35
N GLU A 202 -12.72 13.20 22.55
CA GLU A 202 -11.83 12.30 21.79
C GLU A 202 -12.32 10.86 21.63
N ILE A 203 -12.76 10.16 22.67
CA ILE A 203 -13.06 8.73 22.52
C ILE A 203 -14.35 8.51 21.73
N LYS A 204 -15.42 9.26 22.02
CA LYS A 204 -16.67 9.16 21.25
C LYS A 204 -16.49 9.66 19.82
N PHE A 205 -15.70 10.71 19.62
CA PHE A 205 -15.41 11.19 18.27
C PHE A 205 -14.60 10.17 17.47
N ILE A 206 -13.52 9.61 18.03
CA ILE A 206 -12.68 8.60 17.39
C ILE A 206 -13.49 7.32 17.13
N LEU A 207 -14.31 6.85 18.08
CA LEU A 207 -15.18 5.69 17.86
C LEU A 207 -16.21 5.95 16.75
N ASN A 208 -16.86 7.11 16.74
CA ASN A 208 -17.79 7.49 15.67
C ASN A 208 -17.06 7.70 14.33
N LEU A 209 -15.79 8.13 14.36
CA LEU A 209 -14.95 8.29 13.18
C LEU A 209 -14.58 6.94 12.59
N ILE A 210 -14.11 6.01 13.43
CA ILE A 210 -13.83 4.61 13.05
C ILE A 210 -15.09 3.98 12.46
N GLN A 211 -16.25 4.17 13.09
CA GLN A 211 -17.51 3.64 12.60
C GLN A 211 -17.93 4.26 11.25
N SER A 212 -17.71 5.57 11.05
CA SER A 212 -17.91 6.26 9.77
C SER A 212 -16.98 5.75 8.67
N ILE A 213 -15.69 5.56 8.99
CA ILE A 213 -14.68 5.01 8.08
C ILE A 213 -15.07 3.59 7.67
N ILE A 214 -15.43 2.72 8.63
CA ILE A 214 -15.89 1.36 8.37
C ILE A 214 -17.14 1.36 7.47
N TRP A 215 -18.10 2.26 7.72
CA TRP A 215 -19.30 2.37 6.91
C TRP A 215 -18.99 2.78 5.46
N LYS A 216 -18.11 3.77 5.25
CA LYS A 216 -17.63 4.17 3.91
C LYS A 216 -16.85 3.07 3.21
N CYS A 217 -15.99 2.34 3.94
CA CYS A 217 -15.28 1.17 3.40
C CYS A 217 -16.26 0.13 2.86
N ARG A 218 -17.32 -0.18 3.62
CA ARG A 218 -18.37 -1.12 3.21
C ARG A 218 -19.16 -0.61 2.01
N TYR A 219 -19.55 0.67 2.02
CA TYR A 219 -20.30 1.29 0.92
C TYR A 219 -19.49 1.29 -0.39
N ASN A 220 -18.22 1.68 -0.34
CA ASN A 220 -17.33 1.69 -1.51
C ASN A 220 -17.04 0.27 -2.03
N LEU A 221 -16.94 -0.73 -1.14
CA LEU A 221 -16.85 -2.13 -1.54
C LEU A 221 -18.11 -2.59 -2.29
N CYS A 222 -19.30 -2.26 -1.79
CA CYS A 222 -20.56 -2.58 -2.47
C CYS A 222 -20.64 -1.91 -3.86
N LEU A 223 -20.26 -0.63 -3.98
CA LEU A 223 -20.23 0.06 -5.27
C LEU A 223 -19.21 -0.53 -6.25
N PHE A 224 -18.05 -0.98 -5.76
CA PHE A 224 -17.04 -1.63 -6.60
C PHE A 224 -17.53 -2.97 -7.16
N LEU A 225 -18.17 -3.80 -6.32
CA LEU A 225 -18.74 -5.08 -6.73
C LEU A 225 -19.89 -4.91 -7.74
N VAL A 226 -20.72 -3.88 -7.59
CA VAL A 226 -21.84 -3.60 -8.51
C VAL A 226 -21.36 -3.03 -9.86
N ARG A 227 -20.21 -2.35 -9.92
CA ARG A 227 -19.65 -1.79 -11.16
C ARG A 227 -18.86 -2.80 -12.00
N THR A 228 -18.56 -3.97 -11.44
CA THR A 228 -17.74 -5.01 -12.09
C THR A 228 -18.56 -6.20 -12.59
N THR A 229 -19.88 -6.17 -12.38
CA THR A 229 -20.90 -7.04 -13.01
C THR A 229 -21.63 -6.28 -14.11
#